data_AF-A0A2V7T7B9-F1
#
_entry.id   AF-A0A2V7T7B9-F1
#
_cell.length_a   1.000
_cell.length_b   1.000
_cell.length_c   1.000
_cell.angle_alpha   90.00
_cell.angle_beta   90.00
_cell.angle_gamma   90.00
#
_symmetry.space_group_name_H-M   'P 1'
#
loop_
_entity.id
_entity.type
_entity.pdbx_description
1 polymer ?
#
loop_
_entity_poly.entity_id
_entity_poly.type
_entity_poly.pdbx_seq_one_letter_code
_entity_poly.pdbx_strand_id
1 'polypeptide(L)' 'MKRVAVLVFPGSNCDAETLGAARAAGSDAYFVWHRDTDLRQADV' A
#
# COMPACT_ATOMS: atom_id res chain seq x y z
N MET A 1 4.19 13.59 5.64
CA MET A 1 4.13 12.12 5.74
C MET A 1 3.80 11.60 4.36
N LYS A 2 4.62 10.73 3.77
CA LYS A 2 4.36 10.18 2.42
C LYS A 2 3.17 9.23 2.46
N ARG A 3 2.31 9.26 1.45
CA ARG A 3 1.16 8.36 1.28
C ARG A 3 1.58 7.20 0.39
N VAL A 4 1.52 5.97 0.92
CA VAL A 4 2.01 4.77 0.23
C VAL A 4 0.85 3.82 -0.04
N ALA A 5 0.58 3.53 -1.31
CA ALA A 5 -0.41 2.53 -1.70
C ALA A 5 0.25 1.16 -1.86
N VAL A 6 -0.18 0.19 -1.07
CA VAL A 6 0.22 -1.21 -1.22
C VAL A 6 -0.85 -1.93 -2.03
N LEU A 7 -0.56 -2.22 -3.30
CA LEU A 7 -1.49 -2.89 -4.20
C LEU A 7 -1.55 -4.38 -3.90
N VAL A 8 -2.74 -4.87 -3.56
CA VAL A 8 -2.97 -6.28 -3.25
C VAL A 8 -3.53 -7.00 -4.47
N PHE A 9 -2.77 -7.97 -4.97
CA PHE A 9 -3.17 -8.89 -6.04
C PHE A 9 -3.51 -10.27 -5.47
N PRO A 10 -4.41 -11.05 -6.10
CA PRO A 10 -4.66 -12.43 -5.71
C PRO A 10 -3.38 -13.26 -5.84
N GLY A 11 -2.92 -13.83 -4.72
CA GLY A 11 -1.68 -14.61 -4.66
C GLY A 11 -0.42 -13.79 -4.36
N SER A 12 -0.51 -12.47 -4.16
CA SER A 12 0.58 -11.70 -3.55
C SER A 12 0.76 -12.14 -2.10
N ASN A 13 2.02 -12.23 -1.65
CA ASN A 13 2.37 -12.85 -0.37
C ASN A 13 2.85 -11.83 0.67
N CYS A 14 3.47 -10.73 0.24
CA CYS A 14 4.18 -9.81 1.14
C CYS A 14 3.49 -8.44 1.28
N ASP A 15 2.20 -8.35 0.99
CA ASP A 15 1.48 -7.06 1.05
C ASP A 15 1.42 -6.53 2.50
N ALA A 16 1.19 -7.42 3.47
CA ALA A 16 1.12 -7.06 4.88
C ALA A 16 2.47 -6.59 5.43
N GLU A 17 3.56 -7.27 5.08
CA GLU A 17 4.92 -6.91 5.44
C GLU A 17 5.30 -5.57 4.81
N THR A 18 4.94 -5.36 3.54
CA THR A 18 5.19 -4.09 2.82
C THR A 18 4.45 -2.94 3.50
N LEU A 19 3.18 -3.12 3.86
CA LEU A 19 2.39 -2.14 4.59
C LEU A 19 3.02 -1.81 5.96
N GLY A 20 3.43 -2.85 6.69
CA GLY A 20 4.08 -2.71 7.99
C GLY A 20 5.41 -1.96 7.90
N ALA A 21 6.26 -2.32 6.94
CA ALA A 21 7.54 -1.67 6.72
C ALA A 21 7.38 -0.20 6.34
N ALA A 22 6.44 0.14 5.45
CA ALA A 22 6.17 1.52 5.06
C ALA A 22 5.69 2.37 6.25
N ARG A 23 4.83 1.82 7.12
CA ARG A 23 4.39 2.49 8.35
C ARG A 23 5.53 2.66 9.36
N ALA A 24 6.35 1.62 9.54
CA ALA A 24 7.53 1.69 10.42
C ALA A 24 8.55 2.74 9.94
N ALA A 25 8.62 2.97 8.62
CA ALA A 25 9.41 4.04 8.01
C ALA A 25 8.75 5.44 8.11
N GLY A 26 7.61 5.58 8.79
CA GLY A 26 6.94 6.87 9.02
C GLY A 26 6.01 7.34 7.89
N SER A 27 5.55 6.42 7.03
CA SER A 27 4.61 6.73 5.94
C SER A 27 3.16 6.41 6.31
N ASP A 28 2.23 7.13 5.69
CA ASP A 28 0.79 6.84 5.67
C ASP A 28 0.51 5.73 4.66
N ALA A 29 0.73 4.48 5.05
CA ALA A 29 0.54 3.35 4.16
C ALA A 29 -0.85 2.69 4.33
N TYR A 30 -1.47 2.33 3.20
CA TYR A 30 -2.78 1.68 3.12
C TYR A 30 -2.84 0.68 1.97
N PHE A 31 -3.81 -0.25 2.03
CA PHE A 31 -4.06 -1.19 0.95
C PHE A 31 -4.93 -0.60 -0.15
N VAL A 32 -4.67 -1.01 -1.39
CA VAL A 32 -5.52 -0.79 -2.56
C VAL A 32 -5.74 -2.13 -3.23
N TRP A 33 -7.00 -2.49 -3.53
CA TRP A 33 -7.27 -3.76 -4.22
C TRP A 33 -6.96 -3.62 -5.71
N HIS A 34 -6.40 -4.65 -6.35
CA HIS A 34 -5.99 -4.56 -7.76
C HIS A 34 -7.11 -4.23 -8.78
N ARG A 35 -8.39 -4.28 -8.36
CA ARG A 35 -9.55 -3.89 -9.19
C ARG A 35 -10.05 -2.47 -8.92
N ASP A 36 -9.53 -1.81 -7.89
CA ASP A 36 -9.90 -0.43 -7.59
C ASP A 36 -9.36 0.47 -8.72
N THR A 37 -10.18 1.43 -9.15
CA THR A 37 -9.82 2.37 -10.23
C THR A 37 -9.19 3.66 -9.73
N ASP A 38 -9.05 3.82 -8.42
CA ASP A 38 -8.46 4.98 -7.77
C ASP A 38 -7.36 4.56 -6.79
N LEU A 39 -6.17 5.10 -7.00
CA LEU A 39 -5.01 4.94 -6.11
C LEU A 39 -5.00 5.93 -4.93
N ARG A 40 -6.08 6.71 -4.77
CA ARG A 40 -6.34 7.61 -3.64
C ARG A 40 -5.27 8.68 -3.43
N GLN A 41 -4.66 9.14 -4.53
CA GLN A 41 -3.58 10.15 -4.53
C GLN A 41 -2.37 9.71 -3.70
N ALA A 42 -1.86 8.49 -3.96
CA ALA A 42 -0.61 8.01 -3.40
C ALA A 42 0.59 8.80 -3.93
N ASP A 43 1.57 9.07 -3.06
CA ASP A 43 2.87 9.63 -3.46
C ASP A 43 3.82 8.53 -3.98
N VAL A 44 3.58 7.28 -3.52
CA VAL A 44 4.33 6.06 -3.83
C VAL A 44 3.36 4.90 -3.99
#